data_AF-A0A329H166-F1
#
_entry.id   AF-A0A329H166-F1
#
_cell.length_a   1.000
_cell.length_b   1.000
_cell.length_c   1.000
_cell.angle_alpha   90.00
_cell.angle_beta   90.00
_cell.angle_gamma   90.00
#
_symmetry.space_group_name_H-M   'P 1'
#
loop_
_entity.id
_entity.type
_entity.pdbx_description
1 polymer ?
#
loop_
_entity_poly.entity_id
_entity_poly.type
_entity_poly.pdbx_seq_one_letter_code
_entity_poly.pdbx_strand_id
1 'polypeptide(L)'
;LPDKAVDLLDTASARVRMSLDTVPEPLTRMKAQLTALDMEKQALLEDIAVGSTSHGERLAAIEQEEGRILLALEAREAQYGDELKLTEQLLACRQDISRQADIAALQEQLGDVQQGSPLLGLDVDARTVATVIADWTGVPLSSLMKDEQTELLSLEESLATRVVGQDAALNAIAQRLRAAKTGLAPENGPQGVFLLVGTSGTGKTETALALADELFGGEKSLITINLSEYQEPH
;
A
#
# COMPACT_ATOMS: atom_id res chain seq x y z
N LEU A 1 -7.82 16.25 -17.55
CA LEU A 1 -7.75 15.98 -16.09
C LEU A 1 -9.08 15.52 -15.48
N PRO A 2 -10.29 16.02 -15.84
CA PRO A 2 -11.51 15.59 -15.14
C PRO A 2 -11.91 14.15 -15.46
N ASP A 3 -11.75 13.69 -16.70
CA ASP A 3 -12.23 12.37 -17.15
C ASP A 3 -11.60 11.19 -16.39
N LYS A 4 -10.26 11.12 -16.37
CA LYS A 4 -9.52 10.08 -15.61
C LYS A 4 -9.77 10.11 -14.10
N ALA A 5 -10.10 11.27 -13.54
CA ALA A 5 -10.42 11.39 -12.12
C ALA A 5 -11.80 10.80 -11.81
N VAL A 6 -12.76 10.97 -12.72
CA VAL A 6 -14.09 10.33 -12.62
C VAL A 6 -13.96 8.81 -12.76
N ASP A 7 -13.25 8.32 -13.78
CA ASP A 7 -13.01 6.88 -13.96
C ASP A 7 -12.38 6.22 -12.72
N LEU A 8 -11.42 6.93 -12.11
CA LEU A 8 -10.73 6.48 -10.90
C LEU A 8 -11.70 6.36 -9.72
N LEU A 9 -12.54 7.38 -9.50
CA LEU A 9 -13.52 7.39 -8.43
C LEU A 9 -14.63 6.35 -8.67
N ASP A 10 -15.06 6.14 -9.90
CA ASP A 10 -16.04 5.11 -10.26
C ASP A 10 -15.49 3.71 -9.97
N THR A 11 -14.23 3.47 -10.33
CA THR A 11 -13.55 2.19 -10.06
C THR A 11 -13.37 1.96 -8.56
N ALA A 12 -12.95 2.99 -7.82
CA ALA A 12 -12.84 2.92 -6.36
C ALA A 12 -14.20 2.66 -5.70
N SER A 13 -15.26 3.34 -6.15
CA SER A 13 -16.62 3.18 -5.64
C SER A 13 -17.19 1.78 -5.94
N ALA A 14 -16.96 1.27 -7.15
CA ALA A 14 -17.35 -0.09 -7.53
C ALA A 14 -16.66 -1.13 -6.65
N ARG A 15 -15.36 -0.94 -6.36
CA ARG A 15 -14.59 -1.82 -5.47
C ARG A 15 -15.12 -1.81 -4.04
N VAL A 16 -15.39 -0.62 -3.49
CA VAL A 16 -16.01 -0.48 -2.16
C VAL A 16 -17.34 -1.23 -2.12
N ARG A 17 -18.22 -1.01 -3.10
CA ARG A 17 -19.50 -1.71 -3.19
C ARG A 17 -19.34 -3.24 -3.22
N MET A 18 -18.43 -3.76 -4.03
CA MET A 18 -18.17 -5.21 -4.08
C MET A 18 -17.62 -5.74 -2.74
N SER A 19 -16.84 -4.93 -2.00
CA SER A 19 -16.32 -5.33 -0.70
C SER A 19 -17.41 -5.48 0.37
N LEU A 20 -18.54 -4.77 0.24
CA LEU A 20 -19.69 -4.91 1.14
C LEU A 20 -20.40 -6.26 0.98
N ASP A 21 -20.40 -6.81 -0.24
CA ASP A 21 -21.08 -8.06 -0.56
C ASP A 21 -20.17 -9.30 -0.44
N THR A 22 -18.90 -9.13 -0.04
CA THR A 22 -17.90 -10.20 0.01
C THR A 22 -17.35 -10.39 1.42
N VAL A 23 -16.95 -11.62 1.73
CA VAL A 23 -16.31 -11.92 3.03
C VAL A 23 -14.92 -11.29 3.04
N PRO A 24 -14.56 -10.50 4.08
CA PRO A 24 -13.25 -9.87 4.17
C PRO A 24 -12.08 -10.86 4.01
N GLU A 25 -11.04 -10.45 3.29
CA GLU A 25 -9.83 -11.25 3.06
C GLU A 25 -9.20 -11.78 4.36
N PRO A 26 -9.09 -11.01 5.46
CA PRO A 26 -8.51 -11.51 6.71
C PRO A 26 -9.26 -12.73 7.26
N LEU A 27 -10.59 -12.73 7.20
CA LEU A 27 -11.43 -13.85 7.65
C LEU A 27 -11.26 -15.05 6.73
N THR A 28 -11.31 -14.83 5.42
CA THR A 28 -11.12 -15.87 4.41
C THR A 28 -9.75 -16.54 4.55
N ARG A 29 -8.69 -15.76 4.79
CA ARG A 29 -7.32 -16.24 5.01
C ARG A 29 -7.20 -17.07 6.29
N MET A 30 -7.78 -16.62 7.41
CA MET A 30 -7.78 -17.38 8.66
C MET A 30 -8.52 -18.71 8.52
N LYS A 31 -9.68 -18.71 7.84
CA LYS A 31 -10.43 -19.95 7.54
C LYS A 31 -9.61 -20.90 6.68
N ALA A 32 -8.96 -20.41 5.63
CA ALA A 32 -8.09 -21.22 4.78
C ALA A 32 -6.89 -21.82 5.55
N GLN A 33 -6.31 -21.05 6.49
CA GLN A 33 -5.25 -21.55 7.37
C GLN A 33 -5.72 -22.68 8.28
N LEU A 34 -6.91 -22.56 8.87
CA LEU A 34 -7.51 -23.64 9.67
C LEU A 34 -7.73 -24.89 8.83
N THR A 35 -8.27 -24.75 7.61
CA THR A 35 -8.45 -25.90 6.70
C THR A 35 -7.12 -26.58 6.38
N ALA A 36 -6.05 -25.81 6.15
CA ALA A 36 -4.73 -26.36 5.87
C ALA A 36 -4.15 -27.12 7.08
N LEU A 37 -4.32 -26.58 8.29
CA LEU A 37 -3.88 -27.23 9.53
C LEU A 37 -4.66 -28.51 9.81
N ASP A 38 -5.96 -28.52 9.58
CA ASP A 38 -6.79 -29.73 9.74
C ASP A 38 -6.36 -30.82 8.76
N MET A 39 -6.10 -30.47 7.48
CA MET A 39 -5.57 -31.42 6.51
C MET A 39 -4.21 -32.00 6.93
N GLU A 40 -3.30 -31.17 7.46
CA GLU A 40 -2.02 -31.62 7.98
C GLU A 40 -2.21 -32.56 9.18
N LYS A 41 -3.10 -32.20 10.11
CA LYS A 41 -3.44 -33.00 11.28
C LYS A 41 -3.97 -34.38 10.90
N GLN A 42 -4.89 -34.46 9.93
CA GLN A 42 -5.44 -35.73 9.44
C GLN A 42 -4.33 -36.61 8.84
N ALA A 43 -3.46 -36.04 7.99
CA ALA A 43 -2.36 -36.80 7.39
C ALA A 43 -1.41 -37.38 8.45
N LEU A 44 -1.08 -36.60 9.47
CA LEU A 44 -0.22 -37.07 10.58
C LEU A 44 -0.89 -38.17 11.41
N LEU A 45 -2.21 -38.09 11.62
CA LEU A 45 -2.96 -39.14 12.32
C LEU A 45 -3.01 -40.45 11.51
N GLU A 46 -3.15 -40.37 10.19
CA GLU A 46 -3.07 -41.52 9.30
C GLU A 46 -1.68 -42.19 9.33
N ASP A 47 -0.60 -41.40 9.30
CA ASP A 47 0.78 -41.92 9.42
C ASP A 47 1.01 -42.62 10.77
N ILE A 48 0.46 -42.09 11.86
CA ILE A 48 0.51 -42.74 13.19
C ILE A 48 -0.24 -44.08 13.15
N ALA A 49 -1.41 -44.14 12.50
CA ALA A 49 -2.19 -45.37 12.39
C ALA A 49 -1.44 -46.48 11.61
N VAL A 50 -0.57 -46.11 10.67
CA VAL A 50 0.28 -47.03 9.90
C VAL A 50 1.59 -47.40 10.65
N GLY A 51 1.85 -46.78 11.80
CA GLY A 51 2.92 -47.16 12.73
C GLY A 51 4.06 -46.16 12.87
N SER A 52 3.93 -44.93 12.35
CA SER A 52 4.89 -43.86 12.60
C SER A 52 4.74 -43.25 14.00
N THR A 53 5.80 -43.16 14.79
CA THR A 53 5.73 -42.69 16.19
C THR A 53 6.28 -41.26 16.42
N SER A 54 6.66 -40.54 15.35
CA SER A 54 7.45 -39.29 15.46
C SER A 54 6.65 -37.98 15.33
N HIS A 55 5.31 -38.02 15.30
CA HIS A 55 4.49 -36.85 14.94
C HIS A 55 3.83 -36.10 16.12
N GLY A 56 4.02 -36.58 17.35
CA GLY A 56 3.34 -36.04 18.55
C GLY A 56 3.64 -34.56 18.83
N GLU A 57 4.90 -34.13 18.66
CA GLU A 57 5.27 -32.72 18.87
C GLU A 57 4.63 -31.78 17.83
N ARG A 58 4.53 -32.22 16.57
CA ARG A 58 3.87 -31.43 15.52
C ARG A 58 2.36 -31.34 15.73
N LEU A 59 1.71 -32.42 16.14
CA LEU A 59 0.29 -32.42 16.47
C LEU A 59 -0.03 -31.44 17.62
N ALA A 60 0.79 -31.45 18.68
CA ALA A 60 0.63 -30.48 19.77
C ALA A 60 0.83 -29.03 19.32
N ALA A 61 1.78 -28.78 18.41
CA ALA A 61 1.97 -27.45 17.82
C ALA A 61 0.78 -27.02 16.96
N ILE A 62 0.22 -27.92 16.14
CA ILE A 62 -0.97 -27.65 15.32
C ILE A 62 -2.16 -27.31 16.22
N GLU A 63 -2.41 -28.06 17.29
CA GLU A 63 -3.52 -27.78 18.21
C GLU A 63 -3.38 -26.40 18.88
N GLN A 64 -2.16 -25.99 19.23
CA GLN A 64 -1.90 -24.64 19.75
C GLN A 64 -2.14 -23.55 18.69
N GLU A 65 -1.68 -23.78 17.45
CA GLU A 65 -1.89 -22.85 16.33
C GLU A 65 -3.37 -22.72 15.98
N GLU A 66 -4.12 -23.82 15.89
CA GLU A 66 -5.56 -23.88 15.68
C GLU A 66 -6.30 -23.08 16.77
N GLY A 67 -6.00 -23.35 18.04
CA GLY A 67 -6.62 -22.64 19.16
C GLY A 67 -6.37 -21.13 19.10
N ARG A 68 -5.16 -20.71 18.74
CA ARG A 68 -4.83 -19.28 18.56
C ARG A 68 -5.61 -18.65 17.41
N ILE A 69 -5.68 -19.34 16.26
CA ILE A 69 -6.37 -18.81 15.06
C ILE A 69 -7.88 -18.78 15.30
N LEU A 70 -8.46 -19.79 15.94
CA LEU A 70 -9.89 -19.83 16.27
C LEU A 70 -10.29 -18.66 17.18
N LEU A 71 -9.55 -18.41 18.26
CA LEU A 71 -9.81 -17.27 19.14
C LEU A 71 -9.72 -15.93 18.40
N ALA A 72 -8.73 -15.78 17.52
CA ALA A 72 -8.59 -14.58 16.69
C ALA A 72 -9.73 -14.45 15.66
N LEU A 73 -10.15 -15.56 15.05
CA LEU A 73 -11.23 -15.61 14.08
C LEU A 73 -12.56 -15.22 14.73
N GLU A 74 -12.89 -15.77 15.90
CA GLU A 74 -14.11 -15.42 16.65
C GLU A 74 -14.16 -13.92 16.97
N ALA A 75 -13.05 -13.35 17.45
CA ALA A 75 -12.97 -11.93 17.72
C ALA A 75 -13.19 -11.07 16.45
N ARG A 76 -12.61 -11.49 15.32
CA ARG A 76 -12.75 -10.77 14.04
C ARG A 76 -14.13 -10.95 13.40
N GLU A 77 -14.76 -12.11 13.55
CA GLU A 77 -16.13 -12.34 13.09
C GLU A 77 -17.14 -11.51 13.90
N ALA A 78 -16.92 -11.39 15.23
CA ALA A 78 -17.72 -10.50 16.07
C ALA A 78 -17.57 -9.03 15.64
N GLN A 79 -16.32 -8.57 15.47
CA GLN A 79 -16.03 -7.23 14.95
C GLN A 79 -16.71 -6.99 13.59
N TYR A 80 -16.57 -7.92 12.64
CA TYR A 80 -17.18 -7.84 11.33
C TYR A 80 -18.71 -7.76 11.40
N GLY A 81 -19.34 -8.55 12.27
CA GLY A 81 -20.78 -8.52 12.48
C GLY A 81 -21.28 -7.18 13.02
N ASP A 82 -20.51 -6.53 13.89
CA ASP A 82 -20.86 -5.21 14.43
C ASP A 82 -20.59 -4.09 13.42
N GLU A 83 -19.49 -4.16 12.66
CA GLU A 83 -19.22 -3.26 11.53
C GLU A 83 -20.33 -3.33 10.48
N LEU A 84 -20.81 -4.53 10.13
CA LEU A 84 -21.88 -4.73 9.16
C LEU A 84 -23.18 -4.06 9.61
N LYS A 85 -23.60 -4.26 10.86
CA LYS A 85 -24.81 -3.63 11.42
C LYS A 85 -24.72 -2.10 11.40
N LEU A 86 -23.58 -1.54 11.81
CA LEU A 86 -23.36 -0.10 11.83
C LEU A 86 -23.36 0.48 10.41
N THR A 87 -22.76 -0.24 9.47
CA THR A 87 -22.72 0.12 8.05
C THR A 87 -24.11 0.14 7.43
N GLU A 88 -24.94 -0.87 7.69
CA GLU A 88 -26.33 -0.91 7.23
C GLU A 88 -27.15 0.27 7.80
N GLN A 89 -26.95 0.59 9.08
CA GLN A 89 -27.60 1.75 9.71
C GLN A 89 -27.14 3.07 9.10
N LEU A 90 -25.83 3.21 8.81
CA LEU A 90 -25.27 4.38 8.13
C LEU A 90 -25.85 4.53 6.72
N LEU A 91 -25.96 3.45 5.96
CA LEU A 91 -26.53 3.46 4.62
C LEU A 91 -28.00 3.89 4.65
N ALA A 92 -28.77 3.39 5.62
CA ALA A 92 -30.16 3.79 5.82
C ALA A 92 -30.30 5.26 6.22
N CYS A 93 -29.44 5.76 7.13
CA CYS A 93 -29.45 7.18 7.52
C CYS A 93 -29.05 8.10 6.36
N ARG A 94 -28.13 7.68 5.49
CA ARG A 94 -27.74 8.47 4.30
C ARG A 94 -28.86 8.65 3.28
N GLN A 95 -29.84 7.74 3.25
CA GLN A 95 -31.02 7.85 2.39
C GLN A 95 -32.10 8.78 2.97
N ASP A 96 -32.05 9.06 4.28
CA ASP A 96 -33.02 9.88 4.99
C ASP A 96 -32.41 11.20 5.48
N ILE A 97 -32.74 12.29 4.79
CA ILE A 97 -32.26 13.65 5.09
C ILE A 97 -32.58 14.06 6.54
N SER A 98 -33.65 13.53 7.15
CA SER A 98 -34.01 13.87 8.54
C SER A 98 -33.06 13.26 9.58
N ARG A 99 -32.34 12.20 9.22
CA ARG A 99 -31.42 11.44 10.10
C ARG A 99 -29.95 11.80 9.90
N GLN A 100 -29.67 12.87 9.18
CA GLN A 100 -28.32 13.30 8.86
C GLN A 100 -27.49 13.62 10.13
N ALA A 101 -28.14 14.04 11.21
CA ALA A 101 -27.50 14.27 12.51
C ALA A 101 -27.01 12.98 13.19
N ASP A 102 -27.64 11.83 12.89
CA ASP A 102 -27.27 10.52 13.45
C ASP A 102 -25.99 9.96 12.79
N ILE A 103 -25.66 10.42 11.57
CA ILE A 103 -24.53 9.90 10.78
C ILE A 103 -23.21 10.09 11.52
N ALA A 104 -22.98 11.26 12.12
CA ALA A 104 -21.73 11.55 12.82
C ALA A 104 -21.54 10.60 14.03
N ALA A 105 -22.61 10.35 14.79
CA ALA A 105 -22.57 9.45 15.94
C ALA A 105 -22.33 7.99 15.51
N LEU A 106 -22.96 7.54 14.42
CA LEU A 106 -22.75 6.19 13.87
C LEU A 106 -21.35 6.02 13.27
N GLN A 107 -20.78 7.07 12.66
CA GLN A 107 -19.40 7.06 12.17
C GLN A 107 -18.39 6.97 13.32
N GLU A 108 -18.63 7.67 14.43
CA GLU A 108 -17.81 7.57 15.64
C GLU A 108 -17.87 6.16 16.23
N GLN A 109 -19.07 5.59 16.38
CA GLN A 109 -19.25 4.20 16.84
C GLN A 109 -18.56 3.19 15.92
N LEU A 110 -18.62 3.39 14.60
CA LEU A 110 -17.93 2.53 13.65
C LEU A 110 -16.41 2.64 13.81
N GLY A 111 -15.88 3.84 14.01
CA GLY A 111 -14.46 4.06 14.30
C GLY A 111 -14.00 3.35 15.58
N ASP A 112 -14.83 3.39 16.63
CA ASP A 112 -14.56 2.72 17.91
C ASP A 112 -14.53 1.19 17.79
N VAL A 113 -15.40 0.61 16.96
CA VAL A 113 -15.41 -0.83 16.68
C VAL A 113 -14.21 -1.23 15.82
N GLN A 114 -13.84 -0.39 14.84
CA GLN A 114 -12.78 -0.70 13.88
C GLN A 114 -11.37 -0.63 14.51
N GLN A 115 -11.16 0.24 15.50
CA GLN A 115 -9.87 0.42 16.21
C GLN A 115 -8.64 0.51 15.28
N GLY A 116 -8.80 1.12 14.10
CA GLY A 116 -7.74 1.25 13.10
C GLY A 116 -7.46 0.00 12.25
N SER A 117 -8.25 -1.07 12.41
CA SER A 117 -8.22 -2.27 11.58
C SER A 117 -9.61 -2.60 10.99
N PRO A 118 -10.11 -1.78 10.05
CA PRO A 118 -11.43 -1.99 9.45
C PRO A 118 -11.48 -3.30 8.67
N LEU A 119 -12.54 -4.08 8.85
CA LEU A 119 -12.84 -5.26 8.03
C LEU A 119 -13.76 -4.91 6.87
N LEU A 120 -14.52 -3.82 7.01
CA LEU A 120 -15.42 -3.30 6.00
C LEU A 120 -15.24 -1.78 5.86
N GLY A 121 -15.17 -1.29 4.63
CA GLY A 121 -15.11 0.14 4.31
C GLY A 121 -16.38 0.57 3.60
N LEU A 122 -17.13 1.51 4.18
CA LEU A 122 -18.33 2.08 3.54
C LEU A 122 -17.98 3.16 2.51
N ASP A 123 -16.88 3.88 2.75
CA ASP A 123 -16.50 5.08 2.01
C ASP A 123 -15.24 4.88 1.19
N VAL A 124 -15.16 5.57 0.06
CA VAL A 124 -13.92 5.67 -0.72
C VAL A 124 -12.95 6.58 0.03
N ASP A 125 -11.91 5.98 0.58
CA ASP A 125 -10.84 6.69 1.27
C ASP A 125 -9.59 6.86 0.37
N ALA A 126 -8.61 7.63 0.86
CA ALA A 126 -7.36 7.88 0.14
C ALA A 126 -6.61 6.58 -0.17
N ARG A 127 -6.69 5.58 0.72
CA ARG A 127 -6.04 4.28 0.54
C ARG A 127 -6.69 3.49 -0.59
N THR A 128 -8.01 3.49 -0.69
CA THR A 128 -8.76 2.83 -1.77
C THR A 128 -8.39 3.44 -3.12
N VAL A 129 -8.39 4.78 -3.20
CA VAL A 129 -7.97 5.50 -4.42
C VAL A 129 -6.53 5.19 -4.79
N ALA A 130 -5.60 5.26 -3.84
CA ALA A 130 -4.19 4.94 -4.06
C ALA A 130 -4.01 3.49 -4.53
N THR A 131 -4.80 2.55 -4.02
CA THR A 131 -4.76 1.14 -4.46
C THR A 131 -5.19 1.01 -5.92
N VAL A 132 -6.25 1.71 -6.35
CA VAL A 132 -6.67 1.70 -7.76
C VAL A 132 -5.60 2.31 -8.66
N ILE A 133 -4.98 3.43 -8.24
CA ILE A 133 -3.86 4.04 -8.99
C ILE A 133 -2.68 3.07 -9.09
N ALA A 134 -2.33 2.39 -8.00
CA ALA A 134 -1.26 1.40 -7.99
C ALA A 134 -1.53 0.27 -8.99
N ASP A 135 -2.77 -0.25 -9.02
CA ASP A 135 -3.18 -1.30 -9.96
C ASP A 135 -3.10 -0.82 -11.43
N TRP A 136 -3.44 0.44 -11.71
CA TRP A 136 -3.44 1.00 -13.06
C TRP A 136 -2.04 1.34 -13.57
N THR A 137 -1.19 1.85 -12.69
CA THR A 137 0.13 2.40 -13.05
C THR A 137 1.28 1.42 -12.80
N GLY A 138 1.06 0.43 -11.93
CA GLY A 138 2.09 -0.46 -11.41
C GLY A 138 3.02 0.19 -10.38
N VAL A 139 2.77 1.45 -9.97
CA VAL A 139 3.54 2.11 -8.91
C VAL A 139 3.16 1.50 -7.57
N PRO A 140 4.13 1.12 -6.70
CA PRO A 140 3.82 0.49 -5.42
C PRO A 140 2.93 1.37 -4.53
N LEU A 141 1.93 0.77 -3.87
CA LEU A 141 1.05 1.47 -2.93
C LEU A 141 1.85 2.18 -1.82
N SER A 142 2.94 1.56 -1.35
CA SER A 142 3.85 2.18 -0.38
C SER A 142 4.36 3.53 -0.89
N SER A 143 4.82 3.61 -2.15
CA SER A 143 5.30 4.86 -2.76
C SER A 143 4.21 5.93 -2.84
N LEU A 144 2.96 5.55 -3.12
CA LEU A 144 1.84 6.50 -3.23
C LEU A 144 1.33 7.00 -1.87
N MET A 145 1.55 6.22 -0.81
CA MET A 145 1.10 6.53 0.56
C MET A 145 2.18 7.24 1.39
N LYS A 146 3.38 7.43 0.85
CA LYS A 146 4.46 8.13 1.55
C LYS A 146 4.18 9.63 1.62
N ASP A 147 4.63 10.23 2.70
CA ASP A 147 4.62 11.67 2.87
C ASP A 147 5.79 12.29 2.08
N GLU A 148 5.44 12.96 0.98
CA GLU A 148 6.38 13.64 0.08
C GLU A 148 7.28 14.65 0.82
N GLN A 149 6.78 15.31 1.87
CA GLN A 149 7.60 16.25 2.65
C GLN A 149 8.69 15.53 3.42
N THR A 150 8.33 14.41 4.04
CA THR A 150 9.26 13.58 4.81
C THR A 150 10.31 12.95 3.90
N GLU A 151 9.94 12.48 2.70
CA GLU A 151 10.90 11.95 1.71
C GLU A 151 11.94 13.00 1.29
N LEU A 152 11.52 14.22 1.02
CA LEU A 152 12.44 15.29 0.62
C LEU A 152 13.44 15.65 1.73
N LEU A 153 13.10 15.42 2.99
CA LEU A 153 14.00 15.65 4.12
C LEU A 153 15.06 14.55 4.25
N SER A 154 14.75 13.31 3.89
CA SER A 154 15.67 12.17 3.94
C SER A 154 16.26 11.78 2.57
N LEU A 155 16.00 12.56 1.53
CA LEU A 155 16.33 12.22 0.14
C LEU A 155 17.81 11.89 -0.06
N GLU A 156 18.73 12.63 0.57
CA GLU A 156 20.16 12.33 0.47
C GLU A 156 20.53 10.98 1.06
N GLU A 157 19.94 10.62 2.19
CA GLU A 157 20.17 9.35 2.87
C GLU A 157 19.62 8.20 2.02
N SER A 158 18.40 8.35 1.48
CA SER A 158 17.80 7.39 0.54
C SER A 158 18.71 7.18 -0.68
N LEU A 159 19.16 8.25 -1.33
CA LEU A 159 20.03 8.17 -2.50
C LEU A 159 21.41 7.56 -2.18
N ALA A 160 21.97 7.85 -1.00
CA ALA A 160 23.26 7.34 -0.56
C ALA A 160 23.27 5.81 -0.33
N THR A 161 22.10 5.19 -0.12
CA THR A 161 22.00 3.72 -0.08
C THR A 161 22.41 3.04 -1.39
N ARG A 162 22.21 3.75 -2.52
CA ARG A 162 22.43 3.21 -3.87
C ARG A 162 23.62 3.88 -4.57
N VAL A 163 23.90 5.16 -4.28
CA VAL A 163 25.01 5.92 -4.86
C VAL A 163 26.09 6.19 -3.81
N VAL A 164 27.16 5.41 -3.84
CA VAL A 164 28.22 5.46 -2.82
C VAL A 164 29.24 6.56 -3.12
N GLY A 165 29.57 7.35 -2.08
CA GLY A 165 30.71 8.28 -2.08
C GLY A 165 30.51 9.57 -2.88
N GLN A 166 29.26 9.96 -3.15
CA GLN A 166 28.89 11.18 -3.88
C GLN A 166 28.15 12.20 -3.01
N ASP A 167 28.43 12.23 -1.70
CA ASP A 167 27.64 12.97 -0.70
C ASP A 167 27.44 14.45 -1.07
N ALA A 168 28.48 15.14 -1.54
CA ALA A 168 28.37 16.54 -1.93
C ALA A 168 27.41 16.77 -3.11
N ALA A 169 27.41 15.87 -4.09
CA ALA A 169 26.51 15.95 -5.25
C ALA A 169 25.07 15.61 -4.86
N LEU A 170 24.86 14.57 -4.04
CA LEU A 170 23.54 14.19 -3.54
C LEU A 170 22.90 15.30 -2.71
N ASN A 171 23.67 15.92 -1.79
CA ASN A 171 23.24 17.09 -1.02
C ASN A 171 22.82 18.26 -1.91
N ALA A 172 23.59 18.56 -2.96
CA ALA A 172 23.26 19.65 -3.88
C ALA A 172 21.96 19.38 -4.66
N ILE A 173 21.75 18.14 -5.10
CA ILE A 173 20.53 17.71 -5.78
C ILE A 173 19.32 17.86 -4.86
N ALA A 174 19.39 17.27 -3.67
CA ALA A 174 18.29 17.29 -2.71
C ALA A 174 17.96 18.69 -2.22
N GLN A 175 18.96 19.55 -1.96
CA GLN A 175 18.75 20.96 -1.62
C GLN A 175 17.99 21.71 -2.72
N ARG A 176 18.36 21.50 -4.00
CA ARG A 176 17.69 22.16 -5.12
C ARG A 176 16.24 21.71 -5.29
N LEU A 177 15.98 20.43 -5.09
CA LEU A 177 14.63 19.84 -5.18
C LEU A 177 13.74 20.32 -4.03
N ARG A 178 14.26 20.35 -2.80
CA ARG A 178 13.57 20.97 -1.65
C ARG A 178 13.19 22.41 -1.94
N ALA A 179 14.14 23.23 -2.44
CA ALA A 179 13.87 24.62 -2.79
C ALA A 179 12.82 24.78 -3.90
N ALA A 180 12.75 23.83 -4.84
CA ALA A 180 11.71 23.82 -5.88
C ALA A 180 10.32 23.59 -5.29
N LYS A 181 10.21 22.71 -4.30
CA LYS A 181 8.95 22.29 -3.69
C LYS A 181 8.41 23.29 -2.68
N THR A 182 9.26 24.07 -2.01
CA THR A 182 8.85 25.12 -1.08
C THR A 182 8.43 26.43 -1.76
N GLY A 183 8.25 26.44 -3.09
CA GLY A 183 7.87 27.64 -3.84
C GLY A 183 8.95 28.73 -3.92
N LEU A 184 10.20 28.40 -3.55
CA LEU A 184 11.34 29.32 -3.67
C LEU A 184 11.92 29.33 -5.10
N ALA A 185 11.39 28.50 -6.00
CA ALA A 185 11.75 28.42 -7.42
C ALA A 185 10.55 28.81 -8.31
N PRO A 186 10.79 29.18 -9.58
CA PRO A 186 9.71 29.55 -10.50
C PRO A 186 8.73 28.41 -10.73
N GLU A 187 7.42 28.65 -10.58
CA GLU A 187 6.36 27.64 -10.71
C GLU A 187 6.31 26.93 -12.07
N ASN A 188 6.75 27.61 -13.14
CA ASN A 188 6.72 27.09 -14.51
C ASN A 188 8.07 26.49 -14.99
N GLY A 189 9.06 26.36 -14.10
CA GLY A 189 10.38 25.82 -14.42
C GLY A 189 10.55 24.35 -14.05
N PRO A 190 11.57 23.65 -14.59
CA PRO A 190 11.93 22.32 -14.13
C PRO A 190 12.30 22.34 -12.63
N GLN A 191 11.91 21.28 -11.91
CA GLN A 191 12.20 21.14 -10.47
C GLN A 191 13.71 21.18 -10.18
N GLY A 192 14.52 20.67 -11.10
CA GLY A 192 15.98 20.77 -11.06
C GLY A 192 16.59 20.54 -12.44
N VAL A 193 17.68 21.23 -12.71
CA VAL A 193 18.53 20.99 -13.90
C VAL A 193 19.93 20.78 -13.38
N PHE A 194 20.49 19.62 -13.65
CA PHE A 194 21.77 19.20 -13.11
C PHE A 194 22.69 18.79 -14.24
N LEU A 195 23.97 19.14 -14.11
CA LEU A 195 25.04 18.63 -14.96
C LEU A 195 25.94 17.75 -14.10
N LEU A 196 25.85 16.43 -14.29
CA LEU A 196 26.68 15.47 -13.57
C LEU A 196 28.00 15.28 -14.32
N VAL A 197 29.10 15.76 -13.75
CA VAL A 197 30.43 15.71 -14.36
C VAL A 197 31.32 14.74 -13.58
N GLY A 198 32.11 13.91 -14.28
CA GLY A 198 33.04 12.98 -13.65
C GLY A 198 33.42 11.82 -14.56
N THR A 199 34.38 10.99 -14.12
CA THR A 199 34.84 9.81 -14.86
C THR A 199 33.74 8.76 -15.05
N SER A 200 33.88 7.88 -16.05
CA SER A 200 32.89 6.80 -16.26
C SER A 200 32.83 5.88 -15.04
N GLY A 201 31.64 5.37 -14.72
CA GLY A 201 31.44 4.44 -13.60
C GLY A 201 31.34 5.05 -12.20
N THR A 202 31.38 6.38 -12.04
CA THR A 202 31.27 7.05 -10.72
C THR A 202 29.85 7.19 -10.18
N GLY A 203 28.86 6.57 -10.82
CA GLY A 203 27.46 6.62 -10.37
C GLY A 203 26.60 7.72 -10.97
N LYS A 204 27.03 8.45 -12.02
CA LYS A 204 26.19 9.50 -12.65
C LYS A 204 24.82 9.00 -13.12
N THR A 205 24.82 7.91 -13.90
CA THR A 205 23.58 7.26 -14.36
C THR A 205 22.81 6.67 -13.20
N GLU A 206 23.52 6.10 -12.22
CA GLU A 206 22.91 5.54 -11.02
C GLU A 206 22.18 6.61 -10.20
N THR A 207 22.73 7.82 -10.09
CA THR A 207 22.07 8.96 -9.45
C THR A 207 20.77 9.31 -10.16
N ALA A 208 20.73 9.30 -11.49
CA ALA A 208 19.51 9.57 -12.24
C ALA A 208 18.45 8.48 -12.04
N LEU A 209 18.86 7.20 -12.03
CA LEU A 209 17.98 6.06 -11.77
C LEU A 209 17.43 6.07 -10.34
N ALA A 210 18.30 6.24 -9.35
CA ALA A 210 17.93 6.33 -7.94
C ALA A 210 16.98 7.50 -7.68
N LEU A 211 17.21 8.65 -8.32
CA LEU A 211 16.33 9.81 -8.21
C LEU A 211 14.96 9.56 -8.86
N ALA A 212 14.92 8.87 -9.99
CA ALA A 212 13.66 8.53 -10.65
C ALA A 212 12.84 7.54 -9.80
N ASP A 213 13.50 6.59 -9.18
CA ASP A 213 12.89 5.62 -8.28
C ASP A 213 12.30 6.29 -7.03
N GLU A 214 13.11 7.11 -6.33
CA GLU A 214 12.71 7.73 -5.07
C GLU A 214 11.60 8.79 -5.26
N LEU A 215 11.65 9.59 -6.33
CA LEU A 215 10.69 10.69 -6.51
C LEU A 215 9.45 10.33 -7.34
N PHE A 216 9.55 9.34 -8.21
CA PHE A 216 8.50 9.05 -9.19
C PHE A 216 8.07 7.58 -9.20
N GLY A 217 8.48 6.82 -8.18
CA GLY A 217 8.01 5.46 -7.93
C GLY A 217 8.47 4.44 -8.97
N GLY A 218 9.58 4.71 -9.66
CA GLY A 218 10.26 3.71 -10.49
C GLY A 218 11.10 4.24 -11.65
N GLU A 219 12.03 3.42 -12.12
CA GLU A 219 12.91 3.69 -13.26
C GLU A 219 12.16 3.90 -14.58
N LYS A 220 10.92 3.40 -14.70
CA LYS A 220 10.06 3.61 -15.89
C LYS A 220 9.70 5.07 -16.12
N SER A 221 9.80 5.90 -15.07
CA SER A 221 9.60 7.34 -15.14
C SER A 221 10.82 8.09 -15.71
N LEU A 222 11.96 7.39 -15.90
CA LEU A 222 13.17 7.97 -16.46
C LEU A 222 13.15 7.94 -17.99
N ILE A 223 13.19 9.12 -18.61
CA ILE A 223 13.38 9.26 -20.05
C ILE A 223 14.89 9.44 -20.32
N THR A 224 15.49 8.49 -21.02
CA THR A 224 16.91 8.55 -21.39
C THR A 224 17.04 8.97 -22.85
N ILE A 225 17.84 9.99 -23.12
CA ILE A 225 18.18 10.43 -24.47
C ILE A 225 19.68 10.20 -24.66
N ASN A 226 20.06 9.26 -25.53
CA ASN A 226 21.46 9.02 -25.85
C ASN A 226 21.95 10.02 -26.89
N LEU A 227 22.56 11.11 -26.43
CA LEU A 227 23.06 12.17 -27.33
C LEU A 227 24.14 11.67 -28.31
N SER A 228 24.80 10.53 -28.04
CA SER A 228 25.79 9.96 -28.98
C SER A 228 25.15 9.41 -30.26
N GLU A 229 23.84 9.10 -30.23
CA GLU A 229 23.07 8.58 -31.36
C GLU A 229 22.44 9.68 -32.23
N TYR A 230 22.44 10.94 -31.76
CA TYR A 230 21.83 12.09 -32.44
C TYR A 230 22.87 13.08 -32.97
N GLN A 231 23.77 12.61 -33.86
CA GLN A 231 24.89 13.42 -34.36
C GLN A 231 24.56 14.24 -35.61
N GLU A 232 23.54 13.86 -36.40
CA GLU A 232 23.16 14.59 -37.62
C GLU A 232 21.65 14.87 -37.67
N PRO A 233 21.22 16.10 -38.02
CA PRO A 233 19.83 16.38 -38.33
C PRO A 233 19.48 15.75 -39.69
N HIS A 234 18.54 14.81 -39.71
CA HIS A 234 17.88 14.34 -40.94
C HIS A 234 16.65 15.20 -41.26
#